data_AF-A0A8C7JWE7-F1
#
_entry.id   AF-A0A8C7JWE7-F1
#
_cell.length_a   1.000
_cell.length_b   1.000
_cell.length_c   1.000
_cell.angle_alpha   90.00
_cell.angle_beta   90.00
_cell.angle_gamma   90.00
#
_symmetry.space_group_name_H-M   'P 1'
#
loop_
_entity.id
_entity.type
_entity.pdbx_description
1 polymer ?
#
loop_
_entity_poly.entity_id
_entity_poly.type
_entity_poly.pdbx_seq_one_letter_code
_entity_poly.pdbx_strand_id
1 'polypeptide(L)'
;MVFTGSASYMVFTGTFSAMQSGFRAGHGCTSSTLKVLNDIITAIDERQYCAAVFIDLAKAFDSVNHHILIGRLNSLGFSNDCLAWFTNYFSDRVQCVKSEGLLSGSLAVSIGVPQGSILGATLFSVYINDVALAAGDSLIHLYADDAILYTYGSSLDTVLTNLQTSFNARQLSFRGHQLLLNASKTKCMLFNRSLPTPARLSSITTLDGSDLEYVDNYKYLGVWLDCKLSFQTHIKHLQSKIKSRIGFLFRNKASFTHAAKHSLVKLIILPILDFGDVIYKIASNTLLRLHPICYHSAIHFVTTAPYTTHYCGLYALVGWPSLHIRRQTHWLQVIYKFLLGKSLPYLSSLVTIAAPTRSTCSSRYISLVTPKANSSFGRL
;
A
#
# COMPACT_ATOMS: atom_id res chain seq x y z
N MET A 1 -9.01 -33.63 6.27
CA MET A 1 -8.77 -32.19 6.03
C MET A 1 -9.90 -31.69 5.14
N VAL A 2 -10.95 -31.11 5.73
CA VAL A 2 -12.15 -30.67 5.00
C VAL A 2 -12.04 -29.17 4.77
N PHE A 3 -11.87 -28.78 3.51
CA PHE A 3 -11.98 -27.40 3.07
C PHE A 3 -13.46 -27.12 2.76
N THR A 4 -14.24 -26.75 3.76
CA THR A 4 -15.62 -26.29 3.54
C THR A 4 -15.84 -24.95 4.21
N GLY A 5 -16.31 -23.99 3.41
CA GLY A 5 -17.25 -22.95 3.80
C GLY A 5 -16.79 -21.97 4.87
N SER A 6 -16.68 -20.70 4.48
CA SER A 6 -16.13 -19.56 5.21
C SER A 6 -14.61 -19.45 5.09
N ALA A 7 -14.14 -18.23 4.82
CA ALA A 7 -12.74 -17.85 4.72
C ALA A 7 -12.04 -17.97 6.09
N SER A 8 -11.99 -19.18 6.65
CA SER A 8 -11.10 -19.53 7.75
C SER A 8 -9.71 -19.69 7.15
N TYR A 9 -9.03 -18.55 7.10
CA TYR A 9 -7.64 -18.38 6.71
C TYR A 9 -6.78 -19.54 7.22
N MET A 10 -5.96 -20.08 6.34
CA MET A 10 -4.71 -20.72 6.75
C MET A 10 -3.87 -19.61 7.40
N VAL A 11 -4.10 -19.35 8.68
CA VAL A 11 -3.33 -18.35 9.42
C VAL A 11 -2.02 -19.04 9.75
N PHE A 12 -0.98 -18.75 8.97
CA PHE A 12 0.39 -19.02 9.36
C PHE A 12 0.72 -18.09 10.54
N THR A 13 0.20 -18.42 11.72
CA THR A 13 0.47 -17.67 12.95
C THR A 13 1.92 -17.91 13.35
N GLY A 14 2.75 -16.87 13.30
CA GLY A 14 4.10 -16.88 13.88
C GLY A 14 5.26 -17.10 12.91
N THR A 15 5.03 -17.33 11.61
CA THR A 15 6.09 -17.65 10.64
C THR A 15 6.32 -16.58 9.56
N PHE A 16 5.40 -15.63 9.42
CA PHE A 16 5.59 -14.50 8.51
C PHE A 16 6.34 -13.35 9.16
N SER A 17 7.28 -12.76 8.42
CA SER A 17 7.94 -11.51 8.76
C SER A 17 6.90 -10.45 9.13
N ALA A 18 7.21 -9.69 10.18
CA ALA A 18 6.37 -8.57 10.60
C ALA A 18 6.16 -7.56 9.46
N MET A 19 7.12 -7.45 8.54
CA MET A 19 7.10 -6.48 7.45
C MET A 19 6.46 -7.00 6.15
N GLN A 20 5.81 -8.16 6.21
CA GLN A 20 5.03 -8.70 5.09
C GLN A 20 3.54 -8.47 5.32
N SER A 21 2.93 -7.67 4.44
CA SER A 21 1.54 -7.23 4.55
C SER A 21 0.61 -7.66 3.42
N GLY A 22 1.15 -8.23 2.34
CA GLY A 22 0.31 -8.77 1.27
C GLY A 22 -0.57 -9.91 1.77
N PHE A 23 -1.85 -9.91 1.37
CA PHE A 23 -2.79 -11.04 1.55
C PHE A 23 -2.99 -11.52 2.99
N ARG A 24 -2.76 -10.66 3.99
CA ARG A 24 -2.99 -10.98 5.40
C ARG A 24 -4.22 -10.25 5.93
N ALA A 25 -5.02 -10.94 6.76
CA ALA A 25 -6.17 -10.34 7.40
C ALA A 25 -5.74 -9.16 8.31
N GLY A 26 -6.38 -8.00 8.16
CA GLY A 26 -6.00 -6.77 8.88
C GLY A 26 -4.88 -5.95 8.22
N HIS A 27 -4.29 -6.44 7.12
CA HIS A 27 -3.28 -5.71 6.35
C HIS A 27 -3.90 -5.20 5.04
N GLY A 28 -3.95 -3.88 4.87
CA GLY A 28 -4.35 -3.25 3.60
C GLY A 28 -3.19 -2.47 2.97
N CYS A 29 -3.38 -2.04 1.73
CA CYS A 29 -2.50 -1.07 1.08
C CYS A 29 -2.28 0.16 1.97
N THR A 30 -3.37 0.69 2.56
CA THR A 30 -3.32 1.90 3.37
C THR A 30 -2.46 1.76 4.62
N SER A 31 -2.60 0.66 5.37
CA SER A 31 -1.84 0.44 6.60
C SER A 31 -0.35 0.23 6.33
N SER A 32 -0.03 -0.47 5.23
CA SER A 32 1.33 -0.72 4.76
C SER A 32 2.03 0.58 4.39
N THR A 33 1.39 1.40 3.55
CA THR A 33 1.93 2.70 3.15
C THR A 33 2.06 3.66 4.33
N LEU A 34 1.15 3.61 5.32
CA LEU A 34 1.24 4.46 6.51
C LEU A 34 2.50 4.20 7.34
N LYS A 35 2.90 2.92 7.52
CA LYS A 35 4.13 2.60 8.26
C LYS A 35 5.36 3.17 7.56
N VAL A 36 5.48 2.89 6.27
CA VAL A 36 6.60 3.35 5.44
C VAL A 36 6.68 4.87 5.46
N LEU A 37 5.55 5.55 5.27
CA LEU A 37 5.51 7.00 5.31
C LEU A 37 5.84 7.57 6.68
N ASN A 38 5.34 6.97 7.77
CA ASN A 38 5.68 7.42 9.12
C ASN A 38 7.21 7.46 9.33
N ASP A 39 7.91 6.40 8.92
CA ASP A 39 9.37 6.33 9.06
C ASP A 39 10.08 7.39 8.22
N ILE A 40 9.68 7.55 6.96
CA ILE A 40 10.24 8.55 6.05
C ILE A 40 9.98 9.97 6.57
N ILE A 41 8.76 10.25 7.04
CA ILE A 41 8.37 11.56 7.58
C ILE A 41 9.18 11.89 8.83
N THR A 42 9.34 10.91 9.74
CA THR A 42 10.13 11.06 10.96
C THR A 42 11.57 11.37 10.62
N ALA A 43 12.19 10.62 9.70
CA ALA A 43 13.56 10.87 9.26
C ALA A 43 13.74 12.27 8.65
N ILE A 44 12.80 12.72 7.80
CA ILE A 44 12.83 14.08 7.23
C ILE A 44 12.69 15.14 8.32
N ASP A 45 11.82 14.94 9.30
CA ASP A 45 11.62 15.87 10.42
C ASP A 45 12.86 15.99 11.31
N GLU A 46 13.64 14.90 11.42
CA GLU A 46 14.95 14.84 12.07
C GLU A 46 16.11 15.36 11.20
N ARG A 47 15.81 15.91 10.01
CA ARG A 47 16.81 16.41 9.04
C ARG A 47 17.79 15.33 8.59
N GLN A 48 17.33 14.10 8.43
CA GLN A 48 18.09 13.01 7.82
C GLN A 48 17.78 12.89 6.33
N TYR A 49 18.74 12.36 5.57
CA TYR A 49 18.49 11.89 4.22
C TYR A 49 17.69 10.59 4.28
N CYS A 50 16.75 10.40 3.36
CA CYS A 50 16.04 9.14 3.21
C CYS A 50 15.96 8.75 1.74
N ALA A 51 16.40 7.55 1.39
CA ALA A 51 16.35 7.01 0.04
C ALA A 51 15.58 5.69 0.04
N ALA A 52 14.83 5.44 -1.03
CA ALA A 52 14.04 4.23 -1.20
C ALA A 52 14.18 3.66 -2.61
N VAL A 53 14.22 2.33 -2.70
CA VAL A 53 14.05 1.56 -3.93
C VAL A 53 12.67 0.91 -3.92
N PHE A 54 11.83 1.27 -4.88
CA PHE A 54 10.58 0.58 -5.17
C PHE A 54 10.89 -0.58 -6.11
N ILE A 55 10.71 -1.80 -5.62
CA ILE A 55 11.07 -3.05 -6.28
C ILE A 55 9.82 -3.65 -6.92
N ASP A 56 9.91 -3.95 -8.21
CA ASP A 56 8.89 -4.65 -9.00
C ASP A 56 9.48 -5.98 -9.48
N LEU A 57 8.73 -7.06 -9.28
CA LEU A 57 9.12 -8.40 -9.74
C LEU A 57 8.37 -8.76 -11.03
N ALA A 58 9.10 -9.23 -12.03
CA ALA A 58 8.51 -9.64 -13.29
C ALA A 58 7.74 -10.96 -13.12
N LYS A 59 6.42 -10.92 -13.36
CA LYS A 59 5.53 -12.10 -13.35
C LYS A 59 5.64 -12.94 -12.06
N ALA A 60 5.72 -12.27 -10.90
CA ALA A 60 6.08 -12.89 -9.64
C ALA A 60 5.29 -14.17 -9.29
N PHE A 61 3.97 -14.16 -9.49
CA PHE A 61 3.10 -15.33 -9.27
C PHE A 61 3.37 -16.48 -10.23
N ASP A 62 3.70 -16.17 -11.49
CA ASP A 62 3.95 -17.17 -12.53
C ASP A 62 5.37 -17.73 -12.46
N SER A 63 6.28 -17.06 -11.72
CA SER A 63 7.67 -17.45 -11.52
C SER A 63 7.92 -18.33 -10.29
N VAL A 64 6.89 -18.65 -9.50
CA VAL A 64 7.04 -19.46 -8.29
C VAL A 64 7.51 -20.87 -8.64
N ASN A 65 8.69 -21.27 -8.18
CA ASN A 65 9.17 -22.64 -8.37
C ASN A 65 8.50 -23.58 -7.35
N HIS A 66 7.87 -24.66 -7.84
CA HIS A 66 7.15 -25.60 -6.99
C HIS A 66 8.07 -26.33 -6.01
N HIS A 67 9.28 -26.73 -6.42
CA HIS A 67 10.22 -27.43 -5.53
C HIS A 67 10.69 -26.53 -4.39
N ILE A 68 11.02 -25.27 -4.68
CA ILE A 68 11.39 -24.28 -3.66
C ILE A 68 10.21 -24.05 -2.70
N LEU A 69 8.99 -23.88 -3.23
CA LEU A 69 7.79 -23.66 -2.42
C LEU A 69 7.52 -24.86 -1.48
N ILE A 70 7.59 -26.09 -1.98
CA ILE A 70 7.41 -27.31 -1.17
C ILE A 70 8.51 -27.41 -0.11
N GLY A 71 9.77 -27.13 -0.46
CA GLY A 71 10.87 -27.09 0.49
C GLY A 71 10.64 -26.05 1.61
N ARG A 72 10.07 -24.89 1.27
CA ARG A 72 9.69 -23.86 2.25
C ARG A 72 8.58 -24.35 3.17
N LEU A 73 7.52 -24.94 2.62
CA LEU A 73 6.46 -25.54 3.43
C LEU A 73 7.02 -26.60 4.38
N ASN A 74 7.96 -27.43 3.93
CA ASN A 74 8.63 -28.39 4.80
C ASN A 74 9.41 -27.71 5.93
N SER A 75 10.18 -26.65 5.63
CA SER A 75 10.93 -25.90 6.64
C SER A 75 10.04 -25.22 7.69
N LEU A 76 8.77 -24.95 7.36
CA LEU A 76 7.75 -24.43 8.27
C LEU A 76 7.09 -25.51 9.15
N GLY A 77 7.52 -26.77 9.03
CA GLY A 77 7.03 -27.89 9.86
C GLY A 77 5.73 -28.52 9.38
N PHE A 78 5.37 -28.37 8.11
CA PHE A 78 4.20 -29.05 7.54
C PHE A 78 4.39 -30.57 7.50
N SER A 79 3.31 -31.31 7.77
CA SER A 79 3.35 -32.78 7.75
C SER A 79 3.61 -33.31 6.33
N ASN A 80 4.22 -34.50 6.25
CA ASN A 80 4.48 -35.17 4.98
C ASN A 80 3.21 -35.36 4.13
N ASP A 81 2.06 -35.64 4.76
CA ASP A 81 0.78 -35.75 4.04
C ASP A 81 0.34 -34.43 3.40
N CYS A 82 0.55 -33.31 4.10
CA CYS A 82 0.23 -32.00 3.58
C CYS A 82 1.19 -31.60 2.44
N LEU A 83 2.47 -31.91 2.58
CA LEU A 83 3.46 -31.72 1.51
C LEU A 83 3.12 -32.57 0.29
N ALA A 84 2.76 -33.84 0.47
CA ALA A 84 2.33 -34.72 -0.61
C ALA A 84 1.08 -34.19 -1.31
N TRP A 85 0.12 -33.64 -0.57
CA TRP A 85 -1.04 -32.97 -1.14
C TRP A 85 -0.65 -31.76 -1.99
N PHE A 86 0.25 -30.90 -1.52
CA PHE A 86 0.72 -29.75 -2.31
C PHE A 86 1.53 -30.18 -3.53
N THR A 87 2.38 -31.20 -3.40
CA THR A 87 3.10 -31.78 -4.55
C THR A 87 2.10 -32.25 -5.60
N ASN A 88 1.08 -33.02 -5.20
CA ASN A 88 0.02 -33.47 -6.12
C ASN A 88 -0.79 -32.29 -6.70
N TYR A 89 -1.07 -31.25 -5.91
CA TYR A 89 -1.79 -30.05 -6.36
C TYR A 89 -1.07 -29.31 -7.49
N PHE A 90 0.26 -29.42 -7.57
CA PHE A 90 1.09 -28.80 -8.59
C PHE A 90 1.50 -29.74 -9.74
N SER A 91 1.50 -31.06 -9.51
CA SER A 91 1.86 -32.07 -10.52
C SER A 91 0.87 -32.13 -11.69
N ASP A 92 1.41 -32.42 -12.88
CA ASP A 92 0.68 -32.73 -14.13
C ASP A 92 -0.40 -31.71 -14.52
N ARG A 93 -0.23 -30.47 -14.08
CA ARG A 93 -1.14 -29.38 -14.43
C ARG A 93 -0.94 -28.98 -15.88
N VAL A 94 -2.05 -28.70 -16.54
CA VAL A 94 -2.08 -28.11 -17.88
C VAL A 94 -2.95 -26.86 -17.89
N GLN A 95 -2.65 -25.94 -18.81
CA GLN A 95 -3.44 -24.75 -19.09
C GLN A 95 -3.78 -24.67 -20.58
N CYS A 96 -4.95 -24.11 -20.88
CA CYS A 96 -5.37 -23.76 -22.23
C CYS A 96 -6.15 -22.44 -22.20
N VAL A 97 -6.20 -21.74 -23.33
CA VAL A 97 -6.95 -20.50 -23.50
C VAL A 97 -8.25 -20.82 -24.23
N LYS A 98 -9.38 -20.35 -23.69
CA LYS A 98 -10.67 -20.41 -24.36
C LYS A 98 -11.04 -19.04 -24.92
N SER A 99 -11.24 -18.95 -26.23
CA SER A 99 -11.73 -17.73 -26.89
C SER A 99 -12.86 -18.09 -27.85
N GLU A 100 -14.00 -17.40 -27.73
CA GLU A 100 -15.18 -17.59 -28.60
C GLU A 100 -15.64 -19.06 -28.73
N GLY A 101 -15.48 -19.84 -27.66
CA GLY A 101 -15.86 -21.26 -27.65
C GLY A 101 -14.78 -22.24 -28.12
N LEU A 102 -13.70 -21.75 -28.74
CA LEU A 102 -12.56 -22.55 -29.16
C LEU A 102 -11.50 -22.64 -28.06
N LEU A 103 -10.85 -23.79 -27.95
CA LEU A 103 -9.76 -24.05 -27.00
C LEU A 103 -8.42 -24.10 -27.74
N SER A 104 -7.38 -23.49 -27.15
CA SER A 104 -6.00 -23.71 -27.58
C SER A 104 -5.53 -25.12 -27.27
N GLY A 105 -4.37 -25.50 -27.82
CA GLY A 105 -3.62 -26.64 -27.31
C GLY A 105 -3.34 -26.51 -25.81
N SER A 106 -3.22 -27.67 -25.14
CA SER A 106 -2.87 -27.73 -23.72
C SER A 106 -1.36 -27.56 -23.55
N LEU A 107 -0.96 -26.75 -22.57
CA LEU A 107 0.43 -26.53 -22.20
C LEU A 107 0.64 -26.93 -20.74
N ALA A 108 1.72 -27.65 -20.44
CA ALA A 108 2.06 -28.01 -19.08
C ALA A 108 2.42 -26.76 -18.24
N VAL A 109 2.03 -26.78 -16.96
CA VAL A 109 2.32 -25.72 -15.98
C VAL A 109 3.32 -26.26 -14.97
N SER A 110 4.60 -26.02 -15.23
CA SER A 110 5.71 -26.49 -14.39
C SER A 110 6.20 -25.47 -13.36
N ILE A 111 5.76 -24.21 -13.48
CA ILE A 111 6.08 -23.11 -12.56
C ILE A 111 4.84 -22.24 -12.34
N GLY A 112 4.86 -21.49 -11.26
CA GLY A 112 3.85 -20.52 -10.90
C GLY A 112 2.75 -21.08 -10.02
N VAL A 113 2.07 -20.19 -9.31
CA VAL A 113 0.83 -20.51 -8.60
C VAL A 113 -0.36 -19.94 -9.36
N PRO A 114 -1.51 -20.64 -9.41
CA PRO A 114 -2.62 -20.19 -10.24
C PRO A 114 -3.19 -18.87 -9.72
N GLN A 115 -3.17 -17.83 -10.56
CA GLN A 115 -3.79 -16.55 -10.26
C GLN A 115 -5.31 -16.73 -10.11
N GLY A 116 -5.89 -16.11 -9.07
CA GLY A 116 -7.32 -16.27 -8.74
C GLY A 116 -7.67 -17.56 -7.97
N SER A 117 -6.71 -18.46 -7.74
CA SER A 117 -6.92 -19.55 -6.79
C SER A 117 -6.94 -19.04 -5.35
N ILE A 118 -7.72 -19.72 -4.49
CA ILE A 118 -7.86 -19.38 -3.07
C ILE A 118 -6.49 -19.41 -2.36
N LEU A 119 -5.63 -20.38 -2.71
CA LEU A 119 -4.34 -20.59 -2.06
C LEU A 119 -3.18 -19.82 -2.71
N GLY A 120 -3.31 -19.36 -3.96
CA GLY A 120 -2.18 -18.78 -4.70
C GLY A 120 -1.55 -17.57 -4.01
N ALA A 121 -2.37 -16.64 -3.54
CA ALA A 121 -1.94 -15.46 -2.78
C ALA A 121 -1.16 -15.82 -1.50
N THR A 122 -1.64 -16.84 -0.79
CA THR A 122 -1.07 -17.31 0.47
C THR A 122 0.23 -18.08 0.24
N LEU A 123 0.30 -18.91 -0.79
CA LEU A 123 1.51 -19.65 -1.16
C LEU A 123 2.61 -18.71 -1.67
N PHE A 124 2.25 -17.69 -2.46
CA PHE A 124 3.20 -16.64 -2.84
C PHE A 124 3.73 -15.89 -1.62
N SER A 125 2.86 -15.62 -0.65
CA SER A 125 3.26 -15.02 0.63
C SER A 125 4.28 -15.88 1.37
N VAL A 126 4.09 -17.20 1.44
CA VAL A 126 5.09 -18.13 2.02
C VAL A 126 6.40 -18.09 1.23
N TYR A 127 6.30 -18.04 -0.09
CA TYR A 127 7.45 -18.07 -0.99
C TYR A 127 8.38 -16.87 -0.82
N ILE A 128 7.81 -15.66 -0.72
CA ILE A 128 8.57 -14.40 -0.67
C ILE A 128 9.09 -14.04 0.73
N ASN A 129 8.59 -14.70 1.77
CA ASN A 129 8.82 -14.32 3.16
C ASN A 129 10.30 -14.19 3.53
N ASP A 130 11.13 -15.13 3.08
CA ASP A 130 12.55 -15.15 3.41
C ASP A 130 13.33 -14.06 2.69
N VAL A 131 12.78 -13.51 1.59
CA VAL A 131 13.34 -12.30 1.00
C VAL A 131 13.25 -11.15 1.97
N ALA A 132 12.22 -11.07 2.83
CA ALA A 132 12.12 -10.04 3.87
C ALA A 132 13.23 -10.17 4.94
N LEU A 133 13.73 -11.39 5.16
CA LEU A 133 14.73 -11.71 6.19
C LEU A 133 16.18 -11.62 5.68
N ALA A 134 16.39 -11.35 4.39
CA ALA A 134 17.71 -11.18 3.82
C ALA A 134 18.50 -10.04 4.50
N ALA A 135 19.82 -10.25 4.64
CA ALA A 135 20.73 -9.36 5.35
C ALA A 135 20.73 -7.91 4.81
N GLY A 136 21.05 -6.97 5.67
CA GLY A 136 21.18 -5.55 5.37
C GLY A 136 20.56 -4.66 6.45
N ASP A 137 21.01 -3.41 6.51
CA ASP A 137 20.57 -2.42 7.50
C ASP A 137 19.35 -1.60 7.01
N SER A 138 18.94 -1.80 5.76
CA SER A 138 17.74 -1.16 5.20
C SER A 138 16.46 -1.82 5.69
N LEU A 139 15.45 -1.00 5.92
CA LEU A 139 14.10 -1.46 6.19
C LEU A 139 13.46 -1.94 4.89
N ILE A 140 12.74 -3.05 4.95
CA ILE A 140 11.94 -3.56 3.83
C ILE A 140 10.48 -3.61 4.23
N HIS A 141 9.59 -3.38 3.29
CA HIS A 141 8.17 -3.68 3.46
C HIS A 141 7.64 -4.37 2.19
N LEU A 142 7.06 -5.56 2.36
CA LEU A 142 6.51 -6.38 1.28
C LEU A 142 5.00 -6.29 1.26
N TYR A 143 4.42 -6.08 0.08
CA TYR A 143 2.98 -6.19 -0.16
C TYR A 143 2.75 -6.97 -1.44
N ALA A 144 2.52 -8.28 -1.31
CA ALA A 144 2.52 -9.17 -2.46
C ALA A 144 3.87 -9.07 -3.21
N ASP A 145 3.81 -8.85 -4.52
CA ASP A 145 4.95 -8.65 -5.42
C ASP A 145 5.53 -7.22 -5.37
N ASP A 146 4.77 -6.25 -4.83
CA ASP A 146 5.26 -4.89 -4.59
C ASP A 146 6.16 -4.88 -3.33
N ALA A 147 7.40 -4.41 -3.47
CA ALA A 147 8.31 -4.26 -2.35
C ALA A 147 8.92 -2.85 -2.31
N ILE A 148 9.15 -2.34 -1.10
CA ILE A 148 9.93 -1.12 -0.90
C ILE A 148 11.07 -1.40 0.07
N LEU A 149 12.27 -1.01 -0.33
CA LEU A 149 13.48 -1.03 0.48
C LEU A 149 13.87 0.42 0.74
N TYR A 150 14.08 0.81 1.99
CA TYR A 150 14.42 2.20 2.32
C TYR A 150 15.39 2.30 3.49
N THR A 151 16.19 3.36 3.45
CA THR A 151 17.18 3.70 4.48
C THR A 151 17.16 5.19 4.72
N TYR A 152 17.45 5.58 5.96
CA TYR A 152 17.64 6.97 6.33
C TYR A 152 18.83 7.15 7.27
N GLY A 153 19.39 8.36 7.30
CA GLY A 153 20.57 8.68 8.09
C GLY A 153 21.08 10.10 7.86
N SER A 154 22.03 10.55 8.68
CA SER A 154 22.58 11.92 8.63
C SER A 154 23.48 12.19 7.42
N SER A 155 24.13 11.14 6.88
CA SER A 155 25.02 11.22 5.72
C SER A 155 24.38 10.56 4.50
N LEU A 156 24.26 11.29 3.41
CA LEU A 156 23.70 10.79 2.15
C LEU A 156 24.52 9.63 1.57
N ASP A 157 25.84 9.71 1.64
CA ASP A 157 26.73 8.67 1.11
C ASP A 157 26.56 7.34 1.86
N THR A 158 26.47 7.41 3.19
CA THR A 158 26.18 6.24 4.03
C THR A 158 24.80 5.66 3.73
N VAL A 159 23.78 6.52 3.54
CA VAL A 159 22.43 6.08 3.18
C VAL A 159 22.42 5.34 1.83
N LEU A 160 23.07 5.87 0.80
CA LEU A 160 23.13 5.25 -0.52
C LEU A 160 23.95 3.95 -0.50
N THR A 161 25.06 3.91 0.24
CA THR A 161 25.90 2.71 0.39
C THR A 161 25.15 1.58 1.11
N ASN A 162 24.45 1.91 2.21
CA ASN A 162 23.64 0.93 2.95
C ASN A 162 22.47 0.43 2.11
N LEU A 163 21.82 1.34 1.36
CA LEU A 163 20.74 1.00 0.45
C LEU A 163 21.22 0.07 -0.67
N GLN A 164 22.36 0.36 -1.30
CA GLN A 164 22.97 -0.48 -2.34
C GLN A 164 23.32 -1.87 -1.79
N THR A 165 23.96 -1.92 -0.63
CA THR A 165 24.37 -3.19 0.01
C THR A 165 23.17 -4.06 0.32
N SER A 166 22.14 -3.47 0.92
CA SER A 166 20.90 -4.17 1.22
C SER A 166 20.16 -4.58 -0.06
N PHE A 167 20.14 -3.72 -1.09
CA PHE A 167 19.52 -4.03 -2.38
C PHE A 167 20.21 -5.20 -3.09
N ASN A 168 21.54 -5.28 -3.04
CA ASN A 168 22.31 -6.42 -3.55
C ASN A 168 21.94 -7.72 -2.83
N ALA A 169 21.85 -7.69 -1.50
CA ALA A 169 21.43 -8.85 -0.71
C ALA A 169 20.00 -9.29 -1.06
N ARG A 170 19.06 -8.36 -1.26
CA ARG A 170 17.70 -8.69 -1.74
C ARG A 170 17.71 -9.29 -3.13
N GLN A 171 18.48 -8.74 -4.06
CA GLN A 171 18.61 -9.29 -5.42
C GLN A 171 19.17 -10.71 -5.44
N LEU A 172 20.17 -11.02 -4.60
CA LEU A 172 20.67 -12.38 -4.44
C LEU A 172 19.57 -13.31 -3.89
N SER A 173 18.80 -12.85 -2.91
CA SER A 173 17.67 -13.61 -2.37
C SER A 173 16.60 -13.86 -3.44
N PHE A 174 16.22 -12.86 -4.25
CA PHE A 174 15.29 -13.05 -5.37
C PHE A 174 15.81 -14.10 -6.36
N ARG A 175 17.09 -14.03 -6.75
CA ARG A 175 17.72 -15.03 -7.64
C ARG A 175 17.69 -16.43 -7.06
N GLY A 176 17.98 -16.58 -5.76
CA GLY A 176 17.88 -17.87 -5.05
C GLY A 176 16.46 -18.44 -5.04
N HIS A 177 15.44 -17.57 -5.03
CA HIS A 177 14.03 -17.94 -5.17
C HIS A 177 13.56 -17.97 -6.63
N GLN A 178 14.45 -17.91 -7.62
CA GLN A 178 14.08 -17.87 -9.05
C GLN A 178 13.06 -16.76 -9.40
N LEU A 179 13.07 -15.66 -8.64
CA LEU A 179 12.27 -14.47 -8.91
C LEU A 179 13.10 -13.47 -9.71
N LEU A 180 12.48 -12.94 -10.76
CA LEU A 180 13.13 -12.00 -11.67
C LEU A 180 12.81 -10.56 -11.27
N LEU A 181 13.86 -9.76 -11.06
CA LEU A 181 13.73 -8.33 -10.86
C LEU A 181 13.32 -7.66 -12.19
N ASN A 182 12.32 -6.80 -12.14
CA ASN A 182 11.98 -5.93 -13.26
C ASN A 182 12.77 -4.62 -13.16
N ALA A 183 13.99 -4.61 -13.69
CA ALA A 183 14.86 -3.43 -13.64
C ALA A 183 14.21 -2.16 -14.24
N SER A 184 13.38 -2.31 -15.28
CA SER A 184 12.70 -1.19 -15.93
C SER A 184 11.62 -0.52 -15.08
N LYS A 185 10.97 -1.27 -14.18
CA LYS A 185 9.93 -0.77 -13.28
C LYS A 185 10.42 -0.54 -11.86
N THR A 186 11.58 -1.08 -11.51
CA THR A 186 12.27 -0.82 -10.26
C THR A 186 12.85 0.59 -10.31
N LYS A 187 12.52 1.43 -9.33
CA LYS A 187 12.89 2.86 -9.33
C LYS A 187 13.47 3.28 -7.99
N CYS A 188 14.41 4.21 -8.02
CA CYS A 188 14.96 4.84 -6.83
C CYS A 188 14.31 6.21 -6.60
N MET A 189 14.10 6.59 -5.34
CA MET A 189 13.62 7.92 -4.97
C MET A 189 14.40 8.41 -3.76
N LEU A 190 14.94 9.62 -3.86
CA LEU A 190 15.52 10.33 -2.73
C LEU A 190 14.45 11.26 -2.16
N PHE A 191 13.98 10.97 -0.95
CA PHE A 191 13.08 11.86 -0.24
C PHE A 191 13.87 13.00 0.38
N ASN A 192 13.58 14.23 -0.07
CA ASN A 192 14.28 15.41 0.40
C ASN A 192 13.39 16.65 0.29
N ARG A 193 13.29 17.40 1.41
CA ARG A 193 12.52 18.65 1.48
C ARG A 193 13.35 19.87 1.85
N SER A 194 14.50 19.68 2.50
CA SER A 194 15.24 20.79 3.13
C SER A 194 16.75 20.62 3.10
N LEU A 195 17.26 19.42 2.82
CA LEU A 195 18.71 19.18 2.75
C LEU A 195 19.23 19.52 1.35
N PRO A 196 20.51 19.90 1.21
CA PRO A 196 21.12 20.03 -0.10
C PRO A 196 21.23 18.66 -0.78
N THR A 197 20.79 18.57 -2.03
CA THR A 197 21.12 17.41 -2.87
C THR A 197 22.45 17.70 -3.60
N PRO A 198 23.46 16.82 -3.55
CA PRO A 198 24.69 17.02 -4.29
C PRO A 198 24.41 17.05 -5.81
N ALA A 199 25.26 17.77 -6.55
CA ALA A 199 25.13 17.94 -8.00
C ALA A 199 25.23 16.61 -8.78
N ARG A 200 25.90 15.60 -8.21
CA ARG A 200 25.95 14.23 -8.72
C ARG A 200 25.61 13.28 -7.58
N LEU A 201 24.54 12.53 -7.77
CA LEU A 201 24.10 11.50 -6.84
C LEU A 201 24.73 10.17 -7.24
N SER A 202 25.22 9.39 -6.28
CA SER A 202 25.71 8.04 -6.55
C SER A 202 24.56 7.20 -7.11
N SER A 203 24.81 6.53 -8.24
CA SER A 203 23.82 5.65 -8.85
C SER A 203 23.61 4.41 -7.99
N ILE A 204 22.36 3.97 -7.86
CA ILE A 204 22.06 2.63 -7.32
C ILE A 204 21.97 1.69 -8.51
N THR A 205 22.69 0.58 -8.46
CA THR A 205 22.81 -0.36 -9.57
C THR A 205 22.20 -1.71 -9.24
N THR A 206 21.73 -2.40 -10.27
CA THR A 206 21.39 -3.81 -10.22
C THR A 206 22.66 -4.67 -10.20
N LEU A 207 22.53 -5.94 -9.78
CA LEU A 207 23.65 -6.90 -9.85
C LEU A 207 24.15 -7.13 -11.28
N ASP A 208 23.31 -6.85 -12.28
CA ASP A 208 23.66 -6.94 -13.70
C ASP A 208 24.34 -5.65 -14.23
N GLY A 209 24.64 -4.69 -13.35
CA GLY A 209 25.34 -3.45 -13.68
C GLY A 209 24.46 -2.36 -14.29
N SER A 210 23.14 -2.56 -14.40
CA SER A 210 22.22 -1.52 -14.88
C SER A 210 21.89 -0.52 -13.78
N ASP A 211 22.02 0.78 -14.09
CA ASP A 211 21.63 1.89 -13.22
C ASP A 211 20.10 1.94 -13.03
N LEU A 212 19.66 2.16 -11.79
CA LEU A 212 18.27 2.45 -11.49
C LEU A 212 17.94 3.92 -11.78
N GLU A 213 16.80 4.14 -12.43
CA GLU A 213 16.28 5.49 -12.64
C GLU A 213 15.84 6.11 -11.31
N TYR A 214 16.36 7.31 -11.04
CA TYR A 214 15.86 8.18 -9.97
C TYR A 214 14.62 8.93 -10.42
N VAL A 215 13.54 8.82 -9.65
CA VAL A 215 12.26 9.46 -9.96
C VAL A 215 11.82 10.39 -8.82
N ASP A 216 11.22 11.51 -9.20
CA ASP A 216 10.58 12.42 -8.25
C ASP A 216 9.16 12.02 -7.90
N ASN A 217 8.54 11.15 -8.69
CA ASN A 217 7.17 10.69 -8.50
C ASN A 217 7.06 9.20 -8.76
N TYR A 218 6.41 8.45 -7.86
CA TYR A 218 6.20 7.02 -8.00
C TYR A 218 4.83 6.61 -7.44
N LYS A 219 4.15 5.67 -8.10
CA LYS A 219 2.85 5.17 -7.65
C LYS A 219 3.04 3.90 -6.81
N TYR A 220 3.02 4.05 -5.50
CA TYR A 220 3.17 2.94 -4.55
C TYR A 220 1.81 2.54 -3.95
N LEU A 221 1.43 1.27 -4.07
CA LEU A 221 0.18 0.69 -3.53
C LEU A 221 -1.08 1.51 -3.82
N GLY A 222 -1.14 2.12 -5.00
CA GLY A 222 -2.28 2.92 -5.46
C GLY A 222 -2.23 4.41 -5.12
N VAL A 223 -1.24 4.87 -4.35
CA VAL A 223 -1.02 6.28 -3.99
C VAL A 223 0.22 6.82 -4.72
N TRP A 224 0.15 8.06 -5.21
CA TRP A 224 1.30 8.70 -5.82
C TRP A 224 2.11 9.40 -4.73
N LEU A 225 3.36 8.99 -4.58
CA LEU A 225 4.33 9.61 -3.70
C LEU A 225 5.22 10.52 -4.53
N ASP A 226 5.50 11.70 -4.01
CA ASP A 226 6.53 12.59 -4.55
C ASP A 226 7.71 12.70 -3.56
N CYS A 227 8.90 13.02 -4.06
CA CYS A 227 10.13 13.13 -3.27
C CYS A 227 10.04 14.15 -2.11
N LYS A 228 9.08 15.08 -2.16
CA LYS A 228 8.81 16.08 -1.10
C LYS A 228 7.61 15.72 -0.21
N LEU A 229 6.94 14.60 -0.47
CA LEU A 229 5.71 14.15 0.18
C LEU A 229 4.63 15.25 0.22
N SER A 230 4.52 16.03 -0.85
CA SER A 230 3.50 17.08 -1.01
C SER A 230 2.12 16.53 -1.41
N PHE A 231 2.07 15.33 -2.00
CA PHE A 231 0.92 14.66 -2.61
C PHE A 231 0.26 15.47 -3.74
N GLN A 232 0.96 16.45 -4.31
CA GLN A 232 0.45 17.29 -5.38
C GLN A 232 0.06 16.48 -6.62
N THR A 233 0.91 15.52 -7.01
CA THR A 233 0.70 14.62 -8.15
C THR A 233 -0.47 13.68 -7.87
N HIS A 234 -0.56 13.11 -6.67
CA HIS A 234 -1.68 12.25 -6.27
C HIS A 234 -3.02 12.96 -6.41
N ILE A 235 -3.12 14.18 -5.86
CA ILE A 235 -4.37 14.94 -5.82
C ILE A 235 -4.78 15.35 -7.24
N LYS A 236 -3.84 15.74 -8.11
CA LYS A 236 -4.13 16.01 -9.53
C LYS A 236 -4.70 14.77 -10.25
N HIS A 237 -4.09 13.60 -10.08
CA HIS A 237 -4.59 12.36 -10.68
C HIS A 237 -5.98 11.98 -10.16
N LEU A 238 -6.19 12.09 -8.85
CA LEU A 238 -7.47 11.83 -8.21
C LEU A 238 -8.55 12.75 -8.78
N GLN A 239 -8.28 14.06 -8.87
CA GLN A 239 -9.20 15.02 -9.46
C GLN A 239 -9.52 14.71 -10.92
N SER A 240 -8.52 14.41 -11.74
CA SER A 240 -8.72 14.06 -13.15
C SER A 240 -9.64 12.85 -13.29
N LYS A 241 -9.39 11.79 -12.49
CA LYS A 241 -10.20 10.57 -12.46
C LYS A 241 -11.65 10.85 -12.05
N ILE A 242 -11.86 11.68 -11.03
CA ILE A 242 -13.20 12.05 -10.56
C ILE A 242 -13.92 12.92 -11.60
N LYS A 243 -13.26 13.95 -12.15
CA LYS A 243 -13.85 14.84 -13.17
C LYS A 243 -14.31 14.06 -14.39
N SER A 244 -13.51 13.11 -14.87
CA SER A 244 -13.90 12.23 -15.99
C SER A 244 -15.18 11.45 -15.70
N ARG A 245 -15.26 10.81 -14.51
CA ARG A 245 -16.44 10.05 -14.07
C ARG A 245 -17.67 10.93 -13.87
N ILE A 246 -17.51 12.06 -13.19
CA ILE A 246 -18.58 13.04 -12.99
C ILE A 246 -19.09 13.58 -14.34
N GLY A 247 -18.19 13.90 -15.27
CA GLY A 247 -18.57 14.34 -16.61
C GLY A 247 -19.43 13.31 -17.35
N PHE A 248 -19.06 12.03 -17.27
CA PHE A 248 -19.89 10.94 -17.82
C PHE A 248 -21.26 10.86 -17.15
N LEU A 249 -21.31 10.95 -15.81
CA LEU A 249 -22.57 10.91 -15.05
C LEU A 249 -23.49 12.08 -15.45
N PHE A 250 -22.97 13.30 -15.53
CA PHE A 250 -23.76 14.49 -15.91
C PHE A 250 -24.30 14.42 -17.34
N ARG A 251 -23.54 13.88 -18.30
CA ARG A 251 -24.02 13.69 -19.68
C ARG A 251 -25.24 12.77 -19.75
N ASN A 252 -25.31 11.79 -18.84
CA ASN A 252 -26.38 10.80 -18.79
C ASN A 252 -27.39 11.09 -17.65
N LYS A 253 -27.41 12.31 -17.09
CA LYS A 253 -28.18 12.63 -15.87
C LYS A 253 -29.69 12.40 -16.00
N ALA A 254 -30.23 12.47 -17.21
CA ALA A 254 -31.65 12.26 -17.49
C ALA A 254 -32.05 10.77 -17.40
N SER A 255 -31.09 9.87 -17.60
CA SER A 255 -31.30 8.42 -17.60
C SER A 255 -31.34 7.80 -16.19
N PHE A 256 -31.12 8.60 -15.14
CA PHE A 256 -31.00 8.11 -13.78
C PHE A 256 -32.05 8.71 -12.85
N THR A 257 -32.72 7.85 -12.08
CA THR A 257 -33.55 8.28 -10.95
C THR A 257 -32.69 8.89 -9.84
N HIS A 258 -33.30 9.64 -8.91
CA HIS A 258 -32.56 10.24 -7.79
C HIS A 258 -31.83 9.16 -6.95
N ALA A 259 -32.49 8.05 -6.65
CA ALA A 259 -31.90 6.92 -5.92
C ALA A 259 -30.72 6.28 -6.68
N ALA A 260 -30.83 6.16 -8.00
CA ALA A 260 -29.74 5.68 -8.84
C ALA A 260 -28.54 6.65 -8.83
N LYS A 261 -28.77 7.96 -8.93
CA LYS A 261 -27.71 8.98 -8.85
C LYS A 261 -26.97 8.91 -7.53
N HIS A 262 -27.71 8.80 -6.41
CA HIS A 262 -27.13 8.66 -5.07
C HIS A 262 -26.24 7.42 -4.98
N SER A 263 -26.75 6.28 -5.44
CA SER A 263 -26.01 5.00 -5.47
C SER A 263 -24.77 5.06 -6.35
N LEU A 264 -24.88 5.65 -7.55
CA LEU A 264 -23.76 5.80 -8.48
C LEU A 264 -22.63 6.62 -7.88
N VAL A 265 -22.92 7.76 -7.26
CA VAL A 265 -21.88 8.56 -6.60
C VAL A 265 -21.25 7.80 -5.44
N LYS A 266 -22.05 7.11 -4.63
CA LYS A 266 -21.57 6.29 -3.52
C LYS A 266 -20.66 5.13 -3.96
N LEU A 267 -20.91 4.53 -5.12
CA LEU A 267 -20.16 3.37 -5.62
C LEU A 267 -18.97 3.76 -6.53
N ILE A 268 -19.05 4.90 -7.22
CA ILE A 268 -18.09 5.25 -8.28
C ILE A 268 -17.14 6.38 -7.87
N ILE A 269 -17.62 7.34 -7.06
CA ILE A 269 -16.88 8.55 -6.70
C ILE A 269 -16.32 8.48 -5.29
N LEU A 270 -17.15 8.13 -4.29
CA LEU A 270 -16.69 8.09 -2.90
C LEU A 270 -15.50 7.13 -2.69
N PRO A 271 -15.46 5.91 -3.27
CA PRO A 271 -14.32 5.03 -3.06
C PRO A 271 -13.00 5.59 -3.60
N ILE A 272 -13.05 6.47 -4.62
CA ILE A 272 -11.85 7.16 -5.13
C ILE A 272 -11.37 8.22 -4.14
N LEU A 273 -12.31 8.94 -3.51
CA LEU A 273 -11.99 9.93 -2.49
C LEU A 273 -11.49 9.29 -1.20
N ASP A 274 -12.09 8.16 -0.82
CA ASP A 274 -11.83 7.48 0.44
C ASP A 274 -10.54 6.66 0.41
N PHE A 275 -10.18 6.10 -0.75
CA PHE A 275 -8.97 5.28 -0.86
C PHE A 275 -7.70 6.12 -0.59
N GLY A 276 -7.00 5.77 0.49
CA GLY A 276 -5.75 6.42 0.88
C GLY A 276 -5.92 7.83 1.46
N ASP A 277 -7.14 8.24 1.82
CA ASP A 277 -7.41 9.59 2.35
C ASP A 277 -6.68 9.90 3.66
N VAL A 278 -6.43 8.87 4.47
CA VAL A 278 -5.59 8.92 5.65
C VAL A 278 -4.11 9.15 5.30
N ILE A 279 -3.62 8.62 4.18
CA ILE A 279 -2.22 8.75 3.75
C ILE A 279 -1.92 10.19 3.33
N TYR A 280 -2.70 10.73 2.40
CA TYR A 280 -2.45 12.08 1.87
C TYR A 280 -3.05 13.18 2.76
N LYS A 281 -3.50 12.85 3.98
CA LYS A 281 -3.99 13.82 4.98
C LYS A 281 -2.93 14.87 5.33
N ILE A 282 -1.65 14.53 5.22
CA ILE A 282 -0.52 15.42 5.50
C ILE A 282 -0.25 16.45 4.40
N ALA A 283 -0.96 16.35 3.26
CA ALA A 283 -0.90 17.35 2.19
C ALA A 283 -1.35 18.73 2.70
N SER A 284 -0.89 19.78 2.02
CA SER A 284 -1.21 21.15 2.44
C SER A 284 -2.72 21.41 2.43
N ASN A 285 -3.21 22.21 3.40
CA ASN A 285 -4.63 22.57 3.47
C ASN A 285 -5.13 23.22 2.18
N THR A 286 -4.30 24.02 1.51
CA THR A 286 -4.59 24.63 0.20
C THR A 286 -4.86 23.57 -0.86
N LEU A 287 -4.03 22.52 -0.90
CA LEU A 287 -4.18 21.43 -1.85
C LEU A 287 -5.38 20.53 -1.51
N LEU A 288 -5.64 20.30 -0.22
CA LEU A 288 -6.81 19.54 0.23
C LEU A 288 -8.15 20.26 -0.04
N ARG A 289 -8.17 21.60 -0.10
CA ARG A 289 -9.34 22.41 -0.47
C ARG A 289 -9.82 22.21 -1.91
N LEU A 290 -8.98 21.65 -2.78
CA LEU A 290 -9.35 21.34 -4.15
C LEU A 290 -10.21 20.07 -4.29
N HIS A 291 -10.27 19.23 -3.26
CA HIS A 291 -11.14 18.05 -3.20
C HIS A 291 -12.63 18.35 -2.98
N PRO A 292 -13.01 19.29 -2.08
CA PRO A 292 -14.38 19.76 -1.93
C PRO A 292 -15.09 20.11 -3.24
N ILE A 293 -14.39 20.72 -4.21
CA ILE A 293 -15.00 21.10 -5.51
C ILE A 293 -15.56 19.86 -6.22
N CYS A 294 -14.76 18.81 -6.35
CA CYS A 294 -15.17 17.59 -7.04
C CYS A 294 -16.26 16.84 -6.25
N TYR A 295 -16.18 16.87 -4.92
CA TYR A 295 -17.20 16.29 -4.04
C TYR A 295 -18.53 17.05 -4.15
N HIS A 296 -18.51 18.38 -4.17
CA HIS A 296 -19.68 19.23 -4.37
C HIS A 296 -20.29 19.02 -5.75
N SER A 297 -19.50 18.92 -6.82
CA SER A 297 -20.01 18.57 -8.14
C SER A 297 -20.75 17.23 -8.14
N ALA A 298 -20.24 16.23 -7.40
CA ALA A 298 -20.92 14.94 -7.27
C ALA A 298 -22.24 15.07 -6.46
N ILE A 299 -22.28 15.91 -5.43
CA ILE A 299 -23.51 16.17 -4.68
C ILE A 299 -24.54 16.88 -5.57
N HIS A 300 -24.13 17.90 -6.34
CA HIS A 300 -25.01 18.58 -7.29
C HIS A 300 -25.56 17.64 -8.36
N PHE A 301 -24.79 16.64 -8.79
CA PHE A 301 -25.30 15.61 -9.69
C PHE A 301 -26.50 14.86 -9.07
N VAL A 302 -26.43 14.53 -7.77
CA VAL A 302 -27.50 13.82 -7.05
C VAL A 302 -28.70 14.72 -6.77
N THR A 303 -28.46 15.90 -6.18
CA THR A 303 -29.54 16.77 -5.68
C THR A 303 -30.18 17.60 -6.78
N THR A 304 -29.49 17.85 -7.88
CA THR A 304 -29.88 18.82 -8.92
C THR A 304 -30.12 20.24 -8.37
N ALA A 305 -29.66 20.53 -7.15
CA ALA A 305 -29.85 21.81 -6.50
C ALA A 305 -29.05 22.92 -7.22
N PRO A 306 -29.55 24.18 -7.20
CA PRO A 306 -28.84 25.32 -7.79
C PRO A 306 -27.42 25.47 -7.24
N TYR A 307 -26.48 25.92 -8.07
CA TYR A 307 -25.08 26.15 -7.66
C TYR A 307 -24.91 27.23 -6.58
N THR A 308 -25.93 28.05 -6.36
CA THR A 308 -26.00 29.04 -5.27
C THR A 308 -26.37 28.42 -3.91
N THR A 309 -26.78 27.16 -3.89
CA THR A 309 -27.18 26.47 -2.65
C THR A 309 -25.98 26.33 -1.71
N HIS A 310 -26.14 26.79 -0.48
CA HIS A 310 -25.10 26.67 0.53
C HIS A 310 -24.74 25.19 0.80
N TYR A 311 -23.44 24.90 1.00
CA TYR A 311 -22.94 23.53 1.13
C TYR A 311 -23.59 22.74 2.27
N CYS A 312 -23.97 23.38 3.38
CA CYS A 312 -24.68 22.70 4.47
C CYS A 312 -26.03 22.14 4.02
N GLY A 313 -26.77 22.88 3.19
CA GLY A 313 -28.04 22.42 2.63
C GLY A 313 -27.82 21.24 1.68
N LEU A 314 -26.77 21.30 0.84
CA LEU A 314 -26.40 20.21 -0.04
C LEU A 314 -26.10 18.91 0.72
N TYR A 315 -25.34 19.00 1.82
CA TYR A 315 -25.03 17.86 2.69
C TYR A 315 -26.27 17.26 3.35
N ALA A 316 -27.18 18.10 3.83
CA ALA A 316 -28.43 17.66 4.43
C ALA A 316 -29.32 16.91 3.42
N LEU A 317 -29.42 17.40 2.18
CA LEU A 317 -30.23 16.78 1.12
C LEU A 317 -29.78 15.37 0.74
N VAL A 318 -28.47 15.10 0.73
CA VAL A 318 -27.94 13.76 0.41
C VAL A 318 -27.70 12.88 1.64
N GLY A 319 -27.79 13.45 2.85
CA GLY A 319 -27.47 12.78 4.11
C GLY A 319 -25.99 12.41 4.24
N TRP A 320 -25.06 13.20 3.68
CA TRP A 320 -23.62 12.91 3.73
C TRP A 320 -22.87 13.95 4.55
N PRO A 321 -21.84 13.57 5.31
CA PRO A 321 -20.98 14.53 5.99
C PRO A 321 -20.14 15.33 4.99
N SER A 322 -19.57 16.44 5.46
CA SER A 322 -18.53 17.13 4.70
C SER A 322 -17.33 16.21 4.47
N LEU A 323 -16.60 16.44 3.37
CA LEU A 323 -15.41 15.62 3.07
C LEU A 323 -14.35 15.72 4.17
N HIS A 324 -14.26 16.87 4.85
CA HIS A 324 -13.38 17.04 6.00
C HIS A 324 -13.76 16.10 7.16
N ILE A 325 -15.03 16.10 7.55
CA ILE A 325 -15.55 15.23 8.61
C ILE A 325 -15.36 13.75 8.24
N ARG A 326 -15.60 13.40 6.97
CA ARG A 326 -15.40 12.03 6.46
C ARG A 326 -13.96 11.55 6.64
N ARG A 327 -12.98 12.34 6.19
CA ARG A 327 -11.54 12.03 6.36
C ARG A 327 -11.12 11.95 7.82
N GLN A 328 -11.62 12.88 8.64
CA GLN A 328 -11.36 12.86 10.08
C GLN A 328 -11.94 11.59 10.73
N THR A 329 -13.12 11.16 10.31
CA THR A 329 -13.74 9.92 10.77
C THR A 329 -12.89 8.70 10.40
N HIS A 330 -12.42 8.60 9.15
CA HIS A 330 -11.54 7.50 8.74
C HIS A 330 -10.21 7.50 9.52
N TRP A 331 -9.62 8.67 9.76
CA TRP A 331 -8.42 8.78 10.60
C TRP A 331 -8.65 8.28 12.03
N LEU A 332 -9.74 8.72 12.67
CA LEU A 332 -10.10 8.26 14.01
C LEU A 332 -10.40 6.77 14.06
N GLN A 333 -11.02 6.21 13.01
CA GLN A 333 -11.23 4.76 12.91
C GLN A 333 -9.91 3.99 12.81
N VAL A 334 -8.90 4.51 12.11
CA VAL A 334 -7.57 3.92 12.06
C VAL A 334 -6.94 3.93 13.46
N ILE A 335 -6.93 5.08 14.13
CA ILE A 335 -6.41 5.22 15.51
C ILE A 335 -7.14 4.27 16.47
N TYR A 336 -8.47 4.23 16.42
CA TYR A 336 -9.27 3.36 17.28
C TYR A 336 -8.96 1.87 17.06
N LYS A 337 -8.76 1.45 15.81
CA LYS A 337 -8.33 0.08 15.51
C LYS A 337 -6.94 -0.23 16.07
N PHE A 338 -6.02 0.74 16.05
CA PHE A 338 -4.68 0.60 16.61
C PHE A 338 -4.73 0.44 18.13
N LEU A 339 -5.56 1.24 18.81
CA LEU A 339 -5.76 1.15 20.26
C LEU A 339 -6.37 -0.19 20.72
N LEU A 340 -7.25 -0.77 19.92
CA LEU A 340 -7.86 -2.07 20.23
C LEU A 340 -6.96 -3.28 19.90
N GLY A 341 -5.74 -3.07 19.42
CA GLY A 341 -4.88 -4.16 18.93
C GLY A 341 -5.48 -4.94 17.76
N LYS A 342 -6.44 -4.34 17.05
CA LYS A 342 -7.06 -4.91 15.84
C LYS A 342 -6.23 -4.62 14.58
N SER A 343 -5.09 -3.97 14.75
CA SER A 343 -4.08 -3.74 13.72
C SER A 343 -2.77 -4.42 14.11
N LEU A 344 -1.78 -4.28 13.23
CA LEU A 344 -0.47 -4.88 13.43
C LEU A 344 0.25 -4.36 14.66
N PRO A 345 1.06 -5.20 15.33
CA PRO A 345 1.86 -4.77 16.48
C PRO A 345 2.72 -3.54 16.18
N TYR A 346 3.35 -3.48 15.00
CA TYR A 346 4.21 -2.35 14.60
C TYR A 346 3.44 -1.05 14.26
N LEU A 347 2.12 -1.13 14.00
CA LEU A 347 1.27 0.06 13.85
C LEU A 347 0.66 0.47 15.19
N SER A 348 0.32 -0.52 16.02
CA SER A 348 -0.19 -0.29 17.37
C SER A 348 0.87 0.41 18.22
N SER A 349 2.16 0.11 18.03
CA SER A 349 3.27 0.79 18.70
C SER A 349 3.42 2.26 18.32
N LEU A 350 2.81 2.73 17.22
CA LEU A 350 2.85 4.15 16.84
C LEU A 350 1.89 5.00 17.69
N VAL A 351 0.93 4.38 18.37
CA VAL A 351 -0.09 5.08 19.17
C VAL A 351 0.11 4.75 20.64
N THR A 352 0.57 5.73 21.41
CA THR A 352 0.73 5.60 22.86
C THR A 352 -0.34 6.40 23.58
N ILE A 353 -1.08 5.76 24.49
CA ILE A 353 -2.00 6.45 25.39
C ILE A 353 -1.15 7.26 26.37
N ALA A 354 -1.41 8.56 26.45
CA ALA A 354 -0.75 9.41 27.42
C ALA A 354 -1.22 9.01 28.84
N ALA A 355 -0.28 8.62 29.68
CA ALA A 355 -0.50 8.42 31.11
C ALA A 355 -0.16 9.73 31.84
N PRO A 356 -1.15 10.53 32.27
CA PRO A 356 -0.87 11.77 32.96
C PRO A 356 -0.25 11.46 34.33
N THR A 357 0.88 12.11 34.65
CA THR A 357 1.57 11.98 35.95
C THR A 357 0.83 12.66 37.11
N ARG A 358 -0.22 13.45 36.80
CA ARG A 358 -1.08 14.13 37.78
C ARG A 358 -2.54 14.01 37.37
N SER A 359 -3.43 13.83 38.34
CA SER A 359 -4.89 13.81 38.10
C SER A 359 -5.39 15.21 37.74
N THR A 360 -5.60 15.45 36.44
CA THR A 360 -6.18 16.69 35.88
C THR A 360 -7.59 16.43 35.35
N CYS A 361 -8.41 17.46 35.08
CA CYS A 361 -9.73 17.27 34.43
C CYS A 361 -9.65 16.54 33.07
N SER A 362 -8.51 16.59 32.38
CA SER A 362 -8.26 15.85 31.14
C SER A 362 -8.01 14.36 31.35
N SER A 363 -7.76 13.90 32.57
CA SER A 363 -7.61 12.45 32.90
C SER A 363 -8.87 11.63 32.68
N ARG A 364 -10.04 12.28 32.55
CA ARG A 364 -11.32 11.65 32.21
C ARG A 364 -11.45 11.28 30.73
N TYR A 365 -10.55 11.77 29.88
CA TYR A 365 -10.54 11.51 28.44
C TYR A 365 -9.30 10.71 28.05
N ILE A 366 -9.46 9.78 27.10
CA ILE A 366 -8.32 9.11 26.47
C ILE A 366 -7.56 10.18 25.68
N SER A 367 -6.34 10.47 26.12
CA SER A 367 -5.41 11.35 25.41
C SER A 367 -4.27 10.51 24.83
N LEU A 368 -3.80 10.90 23.65
CA LEU A 368 -2.69 10.24 22.98
C LEU A 368 -1.44 11.13 23.07
N VAL A 369 -0.28 10.49 23.19
CA VAL A 369 1.00 11.21 23.14
C VAL A 369 1.15 11.82 21.75
N THR A 370 1.31 13.15 21.69
CA THR A 370 1.69 13.84 20.45
C THR A 370 3.22 13.82 20.35
N PRO A 371 3.80 13.20 19.32
CA PRO A 371 5.24 13.16 19.17
C PRO A 371 5.81 14.58 19.03
N LYS A 372 7.02 14.79 19.57
CA LYS A 372 7.76 16.03 19.33
C LYS A 372 8.13 16.06 17.85
N ALA A 373 7.78 17.15 17.18
CA ALA A 373 8.10 17.34 15.79
C ALA A 373 8.68 18.74 15.55
N ASN A 374 9.76 18.77 14.78
CA ASN A 374 10.52 19.96 14.43
C ASN A 374 9.81 20.78 13.36
N SER A 375 8.94 20.16 12.56
CA SER A 375 8.13 20.80 11.53
C SER A 375 6.63 20.57 11.75
N SER A 376 5.79 21.39 11.13
CA SER A 376 4.34 21.17 11.08
C SER A 376 3.96 19.87 10.36
N PHE A 377 4.90 19.29 9.61
CA PHE A 377 4.73 18.06 8.86
C PHE A 377 4.94 16.80 9.73
N GLY A 378 5.86 16.84 10.70
CA GLY A 378 6.09 15.73 11.65
C GLY A 378 5.08 15.65 12.80
N ARG A 379 4.21 16.66 12.96
CA ARG A 379 3.22 16.74 14.08
C ARG A 379 2.01 15.80 13.95
N LEU A 380 1.92 15.01 12.88
CA LEU A 380 0.70 14.32 12.46
C LEU A 380 0.67 12.83 12.75
#